data_AF-E9DPK3-F1
#
_entry.id   AF-E9DPK3-F1
#
_cell.length_a   1.000
_cell.length_b   1.000
_cell.length_c   1.000
_cell.angle_alpha   90.00
_cell.angle_beta   90.00
_cell.angle_gamma   90.00
#
_symmetry.space_group_name_H-M   'P 1'
#
loop_
_entity.id
_entity.type
_entity.pdbx_description
1 polymer ?
#
loop_
_entity_poly.entity_id
_entity_poly.type
_entity_poly.pdbx_seq_one_letter_code
_entity_poly.pdbx_strand_id
1 'polypeptide(L)'
;MKIYFTRLWAYHQRFFRLYLLLLVAIYGIYLLHLPTPLSLILKPFGIKSWSAGLTRASVRLFHLDWQGAWDYNPLIYPLVIYIFAYVFLFPIFSDKNVNRKAPGK
;
A
#
# COMPACT_ATOMS: atom_id res chain seq x y z
N MET A 1 22.91 -8.45 10.39
CA MET A 1 22.47 -7.35 9.50
C MET A 1 22.60 -7.67 8.01
N LYS A 2 23.76 -8.11 7.50
CA LYS A 2 23.94 -8.36 6.04
C LYS A 2 22.86 -9.27 5.43
N ILE A 3 22.55 -10.39 6.08
CA ILE A 3 21.52 -11.34 5.63
C ILE A 3 20.12 -10.72 5.57
N TYR A 4 19.79 -9.84 6.51
CA TYR A 4 18.51 -9.12 6.52
C TYR A 4 18.37 -8.24 5.28
N PHE A 5 19.38 -7.40 5.01
CA PHE A 5 19.37 -6.51 3.85
C PHE A 5 19.34 -7.28 2.53
N THR A 6 20.09 -8.38 2.41
CA THR A 6 20.05 -9.23 1.20
C THR A 6 18.66 -9.81 0.95
N ARG A 7 17.97 -10.29 2.01
CA ARG A 7 16.62 -10.85 1.92
C ARG A 7 15.59 -9.78 1.56
N LEU A 8 15.64 -8.64 2.23
CA LEU A 8 14.77 -7.50 1.97
C LEU A 8 14.93 -7.03 0.51
N TRP A 9 16.17 -6.93 0.05
CA TRP A 9 16.49 -6.54 -1.33
C TRP A 9 15.94 -7.53 -2.36
N ALA A 10 16.17 -8.84 -2.16
CA ALA A 10 15.67 -9.86 -3.08
C ALA A 10 14.14 -9.88 -3.16
N TYR A 11 13.46 -9.67 -2.02
CA TYR A 11 12.01 -9.54 -1.97
C TYR A 11 11.53 -8.34 -2.81
N HIS A 12 12.06 -7.15 -2.58
CA HIS A 12 11.61 -5.95 -3.31
C HIS A 12 11.98 -5.96 -4.79
N GLN A 13 13.13 -6.55 -5.17
CA GLN A 13 13.49 -6.73 -6.58
C GLN A 13 12.43 -7.55 -7.34
N ARG A 14 11.91 -8.62 -6.73
CA ARG A 14 10.85 -9.45 -7.32
C ARG A 14 9.56 -8.66 -7.57
N PHE A 15 9.18 -7.76 -6.66
CA PHE A 15 7.93 -7.00 -6.71
C PHE A 15 8.08 -5.59 -7.30
N PHE A 16 9.27 -5.21 -7.75
CA PHE A 16 9.57 -3.85 -8.22
C PHE A 16 8.59 -3.34 -9.30
N ARG A 17 8.28 -4.19 -10.29
CA ARG A 17 7.31 -3.85 -11.36
C ARG A 17 5.92 -3.55 -10.81
N LEU A 18 5.50 -4.27 -9.77
CA LEU A 18 4.19 -4.07 -9.13
C LEU A 18 4.16 -2.78 -8.32
N TYR A 19 5.26 -2.42 -7.65
CA TYR A 19 5.36 -1.12 -6.97
C TYR A 19 5.28 0.04 -7.97
N LEU A 20 5.95 -0.07 -9.11
CA LEU A 20 5.90 0.95 -10.16
C LEU A 20 4.47 1.10 -10.71
N LEU A 21 3.82 -0.01 -11.06
CA LEU A 21 2.43 0.01 -11.53
C LEU A 21 1.47 0.58 -10.48
N LEU A 22 1.68 0.26 -9.20
CA LEU A 22 0.87 0.79 -8.11
C LEU A 22 1.01 2.31 -7.99
N LEU A 23 2.23 2.85 -8.08
CA LEU A 23 2.46 4.29 -8.05
C LEU A 23 1.79 5.00 -9.23
N VAL A 24 1.91 4.45 -10.45
CA VAL A 24 1.24 4.99 -11.64
C VAL A 24 -0.28 4.98 -11.46
N ALA A 25 -0.85 3.88 -10.94
CA ALA A 25 -2.27 3.78 -10.69
C ALA A 25 -2.76 4.78 -9.63
N ILE A 26 -2.05 4.90 -8.50
CA ILE A 26 -2.36 5.87 -7.44
C ILE A 26 -2.34 7.30 -7.98
N TYR A 27 -1.29 7.64 -8.74
CA TYR A 27 -1.14 8.98 -9.30
C TYR A 27 -2.21 9.27 -10.36
N GLY A 28 -2.53 8.31 -11.22
CA GLY A 28 -3.63 8.42 -12.18
C GLY A 28 -4.98 8.64 -11.52
N ILE A 29 -5.29 7.88 -10.45
CA ILE A 29 -6.51 8.04 -9.65
C ILE A 29 -6.57 9.44 -9.02
N TYR A 30 -5.46 9.90 -8.48
CA TYR A 30 -5.35 11.24 -7.88
C TYR A 30 -5.61 12.35 -8.90
N LEU A 31 -4.96 12.29 -10.06
CA LEU A 31 -5.06 13.33 -11.10
C LEU A 31 -6.46 13.41 -11.71
N LEU A 32 -7.06 12.25 -11.99
CA LEU A 32 -8.41 12.16 -12.55
C LEU A 32 -9.52 12.28 -11.51
N HIS A 33 -9.18 12.49 -10.23
CA HIS A 33 -10.14 12.64 -9.13
C HIS A 33 -11.16 11.49 -9.08
N LEU A 34 -10.72 10.27 -9.42
CA LEU A 34 -11.60 9.11 -9.52
C LEU A 34 -12.14 8.73 -8.13
N PRO A 35 -13.45 8.47 -8.01
CA PRO A 35 -14.01 7.91 -6.79
C PRO A 35 -13.47 6.50 -6.56
N THR A 36 -13.37 6.09 -5.29
CA THR A 36 -12.99 4.71 -4.99
C THR A 36 -14.07 3.76 -5.50
N PRO A 37 -13.72 2.53 -5.92
CA PRO A 37 -14.70 1.54 -6.38
C PRO A 37 -15.81 1.31 -5.34
N LEU A 38 -15.45 1.29 -4.06
CA LEU A 38 -16.39 1.17 -2.96
C LEU A 38 -17.32 2.40 -2.87
N SER A 39 -16.80 3.60 -3.08
CA SER A 39 -17.62 4.81 -3.14
C SER A 39 -18.61 4.79 -4.30
N LEU A 40 -18.27 4.19 -5.45
CA LEU A 40 -19.19 4.07 -6.58
C LEU A 40 -20.38 3.16 -6.24
N ILE A 41 -20.11 2.03 -5.58
CA ILE A 41 -21.14 1.07 -5.17
C ILE A 41 -22.04 1.63 -4.07
N LEU A 42 -21.48 2.40 -3.14
CA LEU A 42 -22.21 2.96 -2.00
C LEU A 42 -22.96 4.26 -2.32
N LYS A 43 -22.62 4.95 -3.42
CA LYS A 43 -23.24 6.21 -3.84
C LYS A 43 -24.77 6.13 -3.96
N PRO A 44 -25.38 5.09 -4.56
CA PRO A 44 -26.84 4.96 -4.64
C PRO A 44 -27.52 4.82 -3.27
N PHE A 45 -26.79 4.37 -2.25
CA PHE A 45 -27.29 4.21 -0.89
C PHE A 45 -27.08 5.46 -0.02
N GLY A 46 -26.46 6.52 -0.55
CA GLY A 46 -26.11 7.72 0.22
C GLY A 46 -25.02 7.50 1.28
N ILE A 47 -24.37 6.33 1.28
CA ILE A 47 -23.36 5.96 2.27
C ILE A 47 -21.98 6.42 1.78
N LYS A 48 -21.26 7.17 2.62
CA LYS A 48 -19.86 7.51 2.34
C LYS A 48 -18.97 6.31 2.66
N SER A 49 -18.18 5.86 1.68
CA SER A 49 -17.20 4.79 1.91
C SER A 49 -16.11 5.24 2.87
N TRP A 50 -15.70 4.41 3.82
CA TRP A 50 -14.59 4.71 4.73
C TRP A 50 -13.25 4.89 4.00
N SER A 51 -13.12 4.33 2.79
CA SER A 51 -11.96 4.52 1.93
C SER A 51 -11.99 5.81 1.11
N ALA A 52 -13.06 6.61 1.18
CA ALA A 52 -13.17 7.85 0.44
C ALA A 52 -12.06 8.81 0.89
N GLY A 53 -11.35 9.40 -0.07
CA GLY A 53 -10.27 10.34 0.23
C GLY A 53 -8.95 9.71 0.67
N LEU A 54 -8.85 8.38 0.87
CA LEU A 54 -7.59 7.73 1.25
C LEU A 54 -6.46 8.05 0.27
N THR A 55 -6.70 7.95 -1.04
CA THR A 55 -5.68 8.28 -2.06
C THR A 55 -5.19 9.72 -1.95
N ARG A 56 -6.09 10.67 -1.65
CA ARG A 56 -5.75 12.08 -1.51
C ARG A 56 -4.99 12.34 -0.21
N ALA A 57 -5.40 11.68 0.88
CA ALA A 57 -4.68 11.67 2.14
C ALA A 57 -3.27 11.07 1.99
N SER A 58 -3.11 9.98 1.23
CA SER A 58 -1.81 9.39 0.91
C SER A 58 -0.90 10.39 0.21
N VAL A 59 -1.39 11.08 -0.83
CA VAL A 59 -0.60 12.08 -1.56
C VAL A 59 -0.22 13.27 -0.66
N ARG A 60 -1.11 13.71 0.23
CA ARG A 60 -0.81 14.75 1.23
C ARG A 60 0.28 14.32 2.21
N LEU A 61 0.24 13.08 2.70
CA LEU A 61 1.34 12.52 3.50
C LEU A 61 2.67 12.49 2.72
N PHE A 62 2.65 12.13 1.43
CA PHE A 62 3.85 12.19 0.60
C PHE A 62 4.42 13.61 0.46
N HIS A 63 3.56 14.62 0.49
CA HIS A 63 3.96 16.03 0.52
C HIS A 63 4.31 16.55 1.93
N LEU A 64 4.39 15.65 2.94
CA LEU A 64 4.63 16.00 4.35
C LEU A 64 3.56 16.90 4.97
N ASP A 65 2.37 16.97 4.34
CA ASP A 65 1.21 17.71 4.82
C ASP A 65 0.36 16.80 5.72
N TRP A 66 0.80 16.67 6.96
CA TRP A 66 0.16 15.83 7.96
C TRP A 66 -1.27 16.29 8.27
N GLN A 67 -1.48 17.59 8.51
CA GLN A 67 -2.81 18.11 8.83
C GLN A 67 -3.78 17.89 7.66
N GLY A 68 -3.36 18.21 6.43
CA GLY A 68 -4.19 17.99 5.25
C GLY A 68 -4.52 16.51 5.02
N ALA A 69 -3.61 15.59 5.37
CA ALA A 69 -3.90 14.16 5.31
C ALA A 69 -4.95 13.71 6.33
N TRP A 70 -4.86 14.23 7.56
CA TRP A 70 -5.85 13.98 8.62
C TRP A 70 -7.24 14.49 8.23
N ASP A 71 -7.31 15.71 7.69
CA ASP A 71 -8.57 16.34 7.29
C ASP A 71 -9.26 15.57 6.14
N TYR A 72 -8.49 14.93 5.25
CA TYR A 72 -9.05 14.08 4.19
C TYR A 72 -9.51 12.71 4.68
N ASN A 73 -8.63 11.98 5.38
CA ASN A 73 -8.99 10.66 5.92
C ASN A 73 -8.02 10.22 7.04
N PRO A 74 -8.45 10.23 8.32
CA PRO A 74 -7.61 9.84 9.46
C PRO A 74 -7.13 8.38 9.42
N LEU A 75 -7.84 7.50 8.71
CA LEU A 75 -7.45 6.09 8.57
C LEU A 75 -6.13 5.93 7.80
N ILE A 76 -5.64 6.98 7.15
CA ILE A 76 -4.38 6.94 6.43
C ILE A 76 -3.19 6.62 7.34
N TYR A 77 -3.19 7.09 8.59
CA TYR A 77 -2.08 6.87 9.52
C TYR A 77 -1.90 5.41 9.93
N PRO A 78 -2.92 4.72 10.49
CA PRO A 78 -2.78 3.30 10.80
C PRO A 78 -2.54 2.46 9.55
N LEU A 79 -3.11 2.86 8.40
CA LEU A 79 -2.87 2.17 7.13
C LEU A 79 -1.40 2.27 6.69
N VAL A 80 -0.81 3.46 6.76
CA VAL A 80 0.60 3.67 6.42
C VAL A 80 1.50 2.88 7.38
N ILE A 81 1.23 2.91 8.69
CA ILE A 81 1.97 2.10 9.67
C ILE A 81 1.90 0.61 9.32
N TYR A 82 0.70 0.11 8.99
CA TYR A 82 0.50 -1.27 8.56
C TYR A 82 1.29 -1.61 7.28
N ILE A 83 1.25 -0.74 6.27
CA ILE A 83 2.01 -0.92 5.02
C ILE A 83 3.50 -0.93 5.31
N PHE A 84 4.03 -0.01 6.13
CA PHE A 84 5.43 0.00 6.52
C PHE A 84 5.81 -1.29 7.25
N ALA A 85 5.02 -1.70 8.24
CA ALA A 85 5.23 -2.97 8.94
C ALA A 85 5.24 -4.15 7.95
N TYR A 86 4.30 -4.19 7.01
CA TYR A 86 4.24 -5.25 6.00
C TYR A 86 5.46 -5.23 5.07
N VAL A 87 5.81 -4.07 4.51
CA VAL A 87 6.91 -3.92 3.55
C VAL A 87 8.26 -4.27 4.19
N PHE A 88 8.50 -3.88 5.44
CA PHE A 88 9.81 -4.03 6.08
C PHE A 88 9.94 -5.23 7.03
N LEU A 89 8.86 -5.67 7.67
CA LEU A 89 8.88 -6.79 8.63
C LEU A 89 8.43 -8.10 8.00
N PHE A 90 7.45 -8.11 7.09
CA PHE A 90 6.96 -9.37 6.48
C PHE A 90 8.03 -10.16 5.72
N PRO A 91 8.96 -9.55 4.97
CA PRO A 91 10.03 -10.28 4.27
C PRO A 91 10.95 -11.06 5.21
N ILE A 92 10.97 -10.72 6.50
CA ILE A 92 11.74 -11.45 7.53
C ILE A 92 11.07 -12.80 7.84
N PHE A 93 9.74 -12.87 7.84
CA PHE A 93 8.97 -14.02 8.30
C PHE A 93 8.49 -14.95 7.17
N SER A 94 8.50 -14.48 5.92
CA SER A 94 7.89 -15.17 4.77
C SER A 94 8.59 -16.47 4.33
N ASP A 95 9.76 -16.80 4.89
CA ASP A 95 10.63 -17.92 4.44
C ASP A 95 10.19 -19.33 4.92
N LYS A 96 9.27 -19.47 5.88
CA LYS A 96 8.90 -20.82 6.36
C LYS A 96 8.19 -21.70 5.32
N ASN A 97 7.74 -21.15 4.19
CA ASN A 97 6.92 -21.87 3.20
C ASN A 97 7.53 -21.97 1.79
N VAL A 98 8.72 -21.39 1.51
CA VAL A 98 9.33 -21.47 0.17
C VAL A 98 10.17 -22.76 0.00
N ASN A 99 10.82 -23.24 1.05
CA ASN A 99 11.62 -24.48 1.01
C ASN A 99 10.82 -25.79 1.07
N ARG A 100 9.47 -25.76 1.13
CA ARG A 100 8.62 -26.97 1.03
C ARG A 100 8.28 -27.37 -0.41
N LYS A 101 8.76 -26.61 -1.41
CA LYS A 101 8.58 -26.93 -2.84
C LYS A 101 9.91 -27.20 -3.55
N ALA A 102 10.84 -27.89 -2.90
CA ALA A 102 11.82 -28.67 -3.65
C ALA A 102 11.19 -30.05 -3.91
N PRO A 103 10.71 -30.36 -5.13
CA PRO A 103 10.53 -31.76 -5.49
C PRO A 103 11.92 -32.38 -5.51
N GLY A 104 12.12 -33.41 -4.68
CA GLY A 104 13.26 -34.30 -4.82
C GLY A 104 13.33 -34.78 -6.26
N LYS A 105 14.46 -34.53 -6.90
CA LYS A 105 14.90 -35.33 -8.03
C LYS A 105 15.59 -36.56 -7.48
#